data_AF-A0A1E7JI48-F1
#
_entry.id   AF-A0A1E7JI48-F1
#
_cell.length_a   1.000
_cell.length_b   1.000
_cell.length_c   1.000
_cell.angle_alpha   90.00
_cell.angle_beta   90.00
_cell.angle_gamma   90.00
#
_symmetry.space_group_name_H-M   'P 1'
#
loop_
_entity.id
_entity.type
_entity.pdbx_description
1 polymer ?
#
loop_
_entity_poly.entity_id
_entity_poly.type
_entity_poly.pdbx_seq_one_letter_code
_entity_poly.pdbx_strand_id
1 'polypeptide(L)'
;MTSFNHYALGAVADWMHRVVAGLAPAAPGYREITVRPRPHPPLTHASARHHTPYGEASVAWQRADGRFSLDAVVPVGTSATVHLPGQEPVTVGHGRHSWTVPDPCAVPEPRPGTVRELIDTVELWPKAVSVLVGHGLADDAAQVADRAARYLDHPAENLPRLVSHKGTGERAEEVCRELGRLLS
;
A
#
# COMPACT_ATOMS: atom_id res chain seq x y z
N MET A 1 -37.75 -5.68 24.04
CA MET A 1 -37.07 -4.69 24.89
C MET A 1 -36.02 -4.01 24.04
N THR A 2 -36.25 -2.77 23.62
CA THR A 2 -35.41 -2.09 22.62
C THR A 2 -34.97 -0.75 23.17
N SER A 3 -33.67 -0.60 23.40
CA SER A 3 -33.05 0.69 23.74
C SER A 3 -31.93 0.93 22.75
N PHE A 4 -31.89 2.15 22.22
CA PHE A 4 -30.95 2.61 21.21
C PHE A 4 -29.66 3.19 21.81
N ASN A 5 -29.46 3.04 23.13
CA ASN A 5 -28.32 3.62 23.85
C ASN A 5 -27.65 2.59 24.77
N HIS A 6 -27.41 1.38 24.25
CA HIS A 6 -26.64 0.36 24.95
C HIS A 6 -25.17 0.40 24.52
N TYR A 7 -24.27 0.64 25.47
CA TYR A 7 -22.83 0.71 25.21
C TYR A 7 -22.21 -0.62 24.78
N ALA A 8 -22.89 -1.75 24.98
CA ALA A 8 -22.35 -3.08 24.71
C ALA A 8 -21.83 -3.24 23.27
N LEU A 9 -22.52 -2.66 22.29
CA LEU A 9 -22.08 -2.66 20.89
C LEU A 9 -20.85 -1.75 20.65
N GLY A 10 -20.62 -0.78 21.54
CA GLY A 10 -19.43 0.07 21.55
C GLY A 10 -18.15 -0.62 22.01
N ALA A 11 -18.22 -1.87 22.50
CA ALA A 11 -17.04 -2.65 22.92
C ALA A 11 -15.99 -2.80 21.80
N VAL A 12 -16.40 -2.67 20.52
CA VAL A 12 -15.48 -2.63 19.37
C VAL A 12 -14.43 -1.53 19.47
N ALA A 13 -14.70 -0.44 20.20
CA ALA A 13 -13.74 0.64 20.39
C ALA A 13 -12.46 0.18 21.09
N ASP A 14 -12.53 -0.81 22.00
CA ASP A 14 -11.32 -1.38 22.63
C ASP A 14 -10.40 -2.05 21.59
N TRP A 15 -11.00 -2.82 20.67
CA TRP A 15 -10.28 -3.42 19.55
C TRP A 15 -9.69 -2.37 18.60
N MET A 16 -10.42 -1.27 18.33
CA MET A 16 -9.89 -0.18 17.51
C MET A 16 -8.64 0.46 18.13
N HIS A 17 -8.63 0.72 19.45
CA HIS A 17 -7.45 1.27 20.13
C HIS A 17 -6.28 0.27 20.15
N ARG A 18 -6.54 -0.97 20.58
CA ARG A 18 -5.47 -1.94 20.86
C ARG A 18 -4.92 -2.65 19.63
N VAL A 19 -5.72 -2.78 18.57
CA VAL A 19 -5.38 -3.58 17.39
C VAL A 19 -5.22 -2.71 16.14
N VAL A 20 -6.20 -1.85 15.85
CA VAL A 20 -6.14 -0.99 14.65
C VAL A 20 -5.07 0.08 14.85
N ALA A 21 -5.19 0.91 15.89
CA ALA A 21 -4.17 1.89 16.22
C ALA A 21 -2.93 1.20 16.83
N GLY A 22 -3.14 0.17 17.65
CA GLY A 22 -2.07 -0.66 18.20
C GLY A 22 -1.57 -0.24 19.58
N LEU A 23 -2.30 0.59 20.31
CA LEU A 23 -1.90 1.06 21.65
C LEU A 23 -2.61 0.25 22.73
N ALA A 24 -1.85 -0.54 23.50
CA ALA A 24 -2.40 -1.40 24.54
C ALA A 24 -1.52 -1.41 25.80
N PRO A 25 -2.10 -1.66 26.99
CA PRO A 25 -1.30 -1.91 28.19
C PRO A 25 -0.65 -3.29 28.10
N ALA A 26 0.65 -3.38 28.34
CA ALA A 26 1.36 -4.64 28.57
C ALA A 26 1.40 -5.03 30.05
N ALA A 27 1.35 -4.02 30.94
CA ALA A 27 1.20 -4.18 32.38
C ALA A 27 0.05 -3.30 32.92
N PRO A 28 -0.51 -3.64 34.11
CA PRO A 28 -1.55 -2.83 34.75
C PRO A 28 -1.17 -1.34 34.83
N GLY A 29 -2.11 -0.46 34.50
CA GLY A 29 -1.91 0.99 34.55
C GLY A 29 -0.96 1.55 33.50
N TYR A 30 -0.60 0.80 32.44
CA TYR A 30 0.32 1.23 31.37
C TYR A 30 1.75 1.52 31.82
N ARG A 31 2.22 0.90 32.90
CA ARG A 31 3.65 0.97 33.27
C ARG A 31 4.56 0.40 32.16
N GLU A 32 4.05 -0.61 31.48
CA GLU A 32 4.60 -1.16 30.24
C GLU A 32 3.52 -1.07 29.16
N ILE A 33 3.91 -0.67 27.96
CA ILE A 33 3.02 -0.39 26.83
C ILE A 33 3.34 -1.35 25.68
N THR A 34 2.33 -1.92 25.06
CA THR A 34 2.47 -2.57 23.75
C THR A 34 2.11 -1.56 22.67
N VAL A 35 3.02 -1.35 21.71
CA VAL A 35 2.74 -0.64 20.46
C VAL A 35 2.80 -1.65 19.32
N ARG A 36 1.63 -2.13 18.87
CA ARG A 36 1.51 -3.18 17.84
C ARG A 36 0.35 -2.89 16.88
N PRO A 37 0.53 -1.94 15.95
CA PRO A 37 -0.47 -1.70 14.91
C PRO A 37 -0.62 -2.94 14.01
N ARG A 38 -1.85 -3.26 13.63
CA ARG A 38 -2.16 -4.31 12.64
C ARG A 38 -2.84 -3.68 11.42
N PRO A 39 -2.08 -3.09 10.49
CA PRO A 39 -2.64 -2.52 9.28
C PRO A 39 -3.34 -3.57 8.42
N HIS A 40 -4.34 -3.12 7.68
CA HIS A 40 -5.11 -3.92 6.72
C HIS A 40 -5.28 -3.10 5.43
N PRO A 41 -5.34 -3.70 4.22
CA PRO A 41 -5.29 -2.96 2.96
C PRO A 41 -6.19 -1.70 2.84
N PRO A 42 -7.47 -1.70 3.25
CA PRO A 42 -8.36 -0.54 3.18
C PRO A 42 -8.03 0.59 4.16
N LEU A 43 -7.21 0.32 5.18
CA LEU A 43 -6.83 1.30 6.20
C LEU A 43 -5.46 1.86 5.87
N THR A 44 -5.41 3.13 5.46
CA THR A 44 -4.17 3.82 5.13
C THR A 44 -3.59 4.58 6.32
N HIS A 45 -4.34 4.83 7.38
CA HIS A 45 -3.82 5.43 8.61
C HIS A 45 -4.67 5.06 9.83
N ALA A 46 -4.10 5.17 11.03
CA ALA A 46 -4.85 5.21 12.28
C ALA A 46 -4.04 5.92 13.38
N SER A 47 -4.73 6.44 14.40
CA SER A 47 -4.09 7.02 15.58
C SER A 47 -4.92 6.82 16.84
N ALA A 48 -4.26 6.66 17.98
CA ALA A 48 -4.88 6.65 19.28
C ALA A 48 -4.02 7.40 20.30
N ARG A 49 -4.69 8.02 21.28
CA ARG A 49 -4.07 8.64 22.46
C ARG A 49 -4.77 8.14 23.71
N HIS A 50 -4.02 7.89 24.76
CA HIS A 50 -4.55 7.47 26.05
C HIS A 50 -3.84 8.23 27.17
N HIS A 51 -4.62 8.90 28.02
CA HIS A 51 -4.12 9.53 29.23
C HIS A 51 -3.93 8.45 30.30
N THR A 52 -2.69 7.98 30.43
CA THR A 52 -2.29 7.03 31.47
C THR A 52 -2.05 7.77 32.80
N PRO A 53 -1.93 7.06 33.93
CA PRO A 53 -1.44 7.65 35.18
C PRO A 53 -0.04 8.30 35.08
N TYR A 54 0.75 7.94 34.07
CA TYR A 54 2.11 8.45 33.84
C TYR A 54 2.17 9.60 32.82
N GLY A 55 1.04 9.96 32.20
CA GLY A 55 0.96 10.95 31.12
C GLY A 55 0.34 10.39 29.84
N GLU A 56 0.36 11.18 28.77
CA GLU A 56 -0.22 10.78 27.48
C GLU A 56 0.68 9.77 26.76
N ALA A 57 0.17 8.56 26.54
CA ALA A 57 0.71 7.62 25.59
C ALA A 57 -0.02 7.77 24.24
N SER A 58 0.71 7.77 23.13
CA SER A 58 0.07 7.87 21.82
C SER A 58 0.77 7.04 20.77
N VAL A 59 -0.01 6.65 19.76
CA VAL A 59 0.45 5.99 18.54
C VAL A 59 -0.24 6.64 17.35
N ALA A 60 0.49 6.86 16.26
CA ALA A 60 -0.06 7.24 14.97
C ALA A 60 0.71 6.51 13.88
N TRP A 61 0.02 5.95 12.90
CA TRP A 61 0.68 5.36 11.75
C TRP A 61 -0.03 5.73 10.45
N GLN A 62 0.75 5.72 9.37
CA GLN A 62 0.28 5.95 8.01
C GLN A 62 0.98 5.02 7.01
N ARG A 63 0.27 4.67 5.95
CA ARG A 63 0.70 3.87 4.80
C ARG A 63 0.60 4.73 3.56
N ALA A 64 1.74 5.01 2.95
CA ALA A 64 1.84 5.80 1.72
C ALA A 64 3.11 5.40 0.97
N ASP A 65 3.07 5.44 -0.36
CA ASP A 65 4.24 5.24 -1.22
C ASP A 65 5.05 3.96 -0.91
N GLY A 66 4.34 2.86 -0.64
CA GLY A 66 4.95 1.57 -0.29
C GLY A 66 5.66 1.55 1.08
N ARG A 67 5.40 2.54 1.94
CA ARG A 67 6.01 2.68 3.28
C ARG A 67 4.94 2.72 4.37
N PHE A 68 5.26 2.11 5.50
CA PHE A 68 4.55 2.23 6.76
C PHE A 68 5.38 3.10 7.72
N SER A 69 4.83 4.25 8.11
CA SER A 69 5.45 5.15 9.09
C SER A 69 4.68 5.10 10.40
N LEU A 70 5.40 4.98 11.52
CA LEU A 70 4.85 4.88 12.87
C LEU A 70 5.50 5.93 13.77
N ASP A 71 4.67 6.71 14.47
CA ASP A 71 5.07 7.59 15.55
C ASP A 71 4.47 7.10 16.87
N ALA A 72 5.27 7.13 17.94
CA ALA A 72 4.81 6.79 19.28
C ALA A 72 5.32 7.79 20.33
N VAL A 73 4.48 8.08 21.32
CA VAL A 73 4.85 8.81 22.53
C VAL A 73 4.76 7.88 23.72
N VAL A 74 5.87 7.72 24.43
CA VAL A 74 6.00 6.92 25.64
C VAL A 74 6.17 7.85 26.84
N PRO A 75 5.24 7.87 27.81
CA PRO A 75 5.33 8.73 28.99
C PRO A 75 6.56 8.46 29.86
N VAL A 76 7.01 9.49 30.59
CA VAL A 76 8.11 9.36 31.57
C VAL A 76 7.75 8.32 32.63
N GLY A 77 8.71 7.45 32.97
CA GLY A 77 8.51 6.38 33.95
C GLY A 77 7.87 5.10 33.40
N THR A 78 7.62 5.05 32.08
CA THR A 78 7.12 3.87 31.37
C THR A 78 8.11 3.39 30.29
N SER A 79 7.89 2.18 29.80
CA SER A 79 8.54 1.63 28.61
C SER A 79 7.51 1.12 27.61
N ALA A 80 7.91 0.98 26.35
CA ALA A 80 7.08 0.37 25.33
C ALA A 80 7.83 -0.73 24.57
N THR A 81 7.14 -1.84 24.30
CA THR A 81 7.56 -2.86 23.33
C THR A 81 6.85 -2.58 22.02
N VAL A 82 7.63 -2.27 21.00
CA VAL A 82 7.17 -1.83 19.68
C VAL A 82 7.33 -2.96 18.69
N HIS A 83 6.23 -3.32 18.03
CA HIS A 83 6.16 -4.35 17.00
C HIS A 83 5.93 -3.68 15.65
N LEU A 84 7.02 -3.46 14.90
CA LEU A 84 6.93 -3.02 13.51
C LEU A 84 6.65 -4.22 12.60
N PRO A 85 5.83 -4.06 11.55
CA PRO A 85 5.59 -5.13 10.58
C PRO A 85 6.90 -5.66 9.96
N GLY A 86 7.09 -6.98 10.00
CA GLY A 86 8.26 -7.65 9.41
C GLY A 86 9.59 -7.40 10.14
N GLN A 87 9.57 -6.82 11.34
CA GLN A 87 10.77 -6.58 12.15
C GLN A 87 10.68 -7.33 13.49
N GLU A 88 11.83 -7.55 14.11
CA GLU A 88 11.87 -8.00 15.50
C GLU A 88 11.36 -6.91 16.46
N PRO A 89 10.70 -7.27 17.56
CA PRO A 89 10.22 -6.30 18.54
C PRO A 89 11.37 -5.51 19.17
N VAL A 90 11.17 -4.22 19.39
CA VAL A 90 12.14 -3.35 20.07
C VAL A 90 11.54 -2.74 21.32
N THR A 91 12.30 -2.75 22.42
CA THR A 91 11.91 -2.07 23.65
C THR A 91 12.52 -0.68 23.69
N VAL A 92 11.69 0.32 23.96
CA VAL A 92 12.11 1.72 24.10
C VAL A 92 11.67 2.30 25.44
N GLY A 93 12.45 3.28 25.93
CA GLY A 93 12.08 4.08 27.10
C GLY A 93 11.13 5.23 26.73
N HIS A 94 10.92 6.13 27.69
CA HIS A 94 10.14 7.34 27.49
C HIS A 94 10.68 8.24 26.36
N GLY A 95 9.79 9.01 25.75
CA GLY A 95 10.14 9.94 24.67
C GLY A 95 9.23 9.84 23.46
N ARG A 96 9.63 10.54 22.39
CA ARG A 96 9.00 10.46 21.07
C ARG A 96 9.87 9.58 20.19
N HIS A 97 9.25 8.63 19.52
CA HIS A 97 9.92 7.66 18.67
C HIS A 97 9.23 7.59 17.32
N SER A 98 10.01 7.44 16.26
CA SER A 98 9.51 7.36 14.89
C SER A 98 10.23 6.26 14.14
N TRP A 99 9.49 5.51 13.32
CA TRP A 99 10.02 4.45 12.49
C TRP A 99 9.39 4.46 11.10
N THR A 100 10.14 3.94 10.13
CA THR A 100 9.64 3.67 8.79
C THR A 100 10.09 2.31 8.34
N VAL A 101 9.15 1.49 7.89
CA VAL A 101 9.40 0.16 7.31
C VAL A 101 8.64 0.05 5.98
N PRO A 102 8.94 -0.95 5.12
CA PRO A 102 8.10 -1.24 3.96
C PRO A 102 6.64 -1.46 4.37
N ASP A 103 5.69 -1.00 3.55
CA ASP A 103 4.26 -1.19 3.83
C ASP A 103 3.91 -2.69 3.79
N PRO A 104 3.47 -3.27 4.92
CA PRO A 104 3.14 -4.70 4.97
C PRO A 104 1.90 -5.06 4.16
N CYS A 105 1.10 -4.09 3.75
CA CYS A 105 -0.05 -4.30 2.87
C CYS A 105 0.14 -3.63 1.51
N ALA A 106 1.37 -3.26 1.14
CA ALA A 106 1.66 -2.93 -0.25
C ALA A 106 1.35 -4.16 -1.09
N VAL A 107 0.34 -4.04 -1.96
CA VAL A 107 0.22 -4.94 -3.08
C VAL A 107 1.39 -4.58 -4.00
N PRO A 108 2.22 -5.54 -4.45
CA PRO A 108 3.17 -5.26 -5.51
C PRO A 108 2.44 -4.56 -6.65
N GLU A 109 3.01 -3.50 -7.22
CA GLU A 109 2.39 -2.89 -8.41
C GLU A 109 2.11 -4.01 -9.43
N PRO A 110 0.91 -4.05 -10.03
CA PRO A 110 0.61 -5.06 -11.03
C PRO A 110 1.69 -4.97 -12.11
N ARG A 111 2.46 -6.05 -12.25
CA ARG A 111 3.40 -6.21 -13.37
C ARG A 111 2.70 -7.11 -14.36
N PRO A 112 1.96 -6.54 -15.32
CA PRO A 112 1.20 -7.34 -16.25
C PRO A 112 2.16 -8.20 -17.07
N GLY A 113 2.13 -9.51 -16.84
CA GLY A 113 2.89 -10.48 -17.61
C GLY A 113 2.33 -10.63 -19.01
N THR A 114 1.03 -10.40 -19.18
CA THR A 114 0.32 -10.56 -20.46
C THR A 114 -0.31 -9.27 -20.96
N VAL A 115 -0.57 -9.18 -22.26
CA VAL A 115 -1.31 -8.07 -22.87
C VAL A 115 -2.69 -7.89 -22.21
N ARG A 116 -3.37 -8.98 -21.85
CA ARG A 116 -4.64 -8.97 -21.10
C ARG A 116 -4.49 -8.25 -19.77
N GLU A 117 -3.52 -8.67 -18.96
CA GLU A 117 -3.26 -8.04 -17.66
C GLU A 117 -2.90 -6.56 -17.82
N LEU A 118 -2.19 -6.20 -18.89
CA LEU A 118 -1.84 -4.81 -19.16
C LEU A 118 -3.08 -3.97 -19.48
N ILE A 119 -4.00 -4.50 -20.30
CA ILE A 119 -5.28 -3.86 -20.62
C ILE A 119 -6.13 -3.69 -19.35
N ASP A 120 -6.16 -4.71 -18.49
CA ASP A 120 -6.96 -4.71 -17.26
C ASP A 120 -6.34 -3.84 -16.15
N THR A 121 -5.08 -3.39 -16.31
CA THR A 121 -4.41 -2.51 -15.35
C THR A 121 -4.73 -1.04 -15.65
N VAL A 122 -5.69 -0.49 -14.90
CA VAL A 122 -6.23 0.87 -15.06
C VAL A 122 -5.14 1.95 -15.06
N GLU A 123 -4.09 1.78 -14.26
CA GLU A 123 -3.00 2.75 -14.12
C GLU A 123 -1.95 2.67 -15.23
N LEU A 124 -1.78 1.50 -15.86
CA LEU A 124 -0.73 1.23 -16.85
C LEU A 124 -1.25 1.29 -18.29
N TRP A 125 -2.48 0.86 -18.54
CA TRP A 125 -3.05 0.84 -19.90
C TRP A 125 -3.01 2.21 -20.60
N PRO A 126 -3.44 3.33 -19.98
CA PRO A 126 -3.39 4.64 -20.63
C PRO A 126 -1.96 5.09 -20.95
N LYS A 127 -0.99 4.73 -20.10
CA LYS A 127 0.43 5.05 -20.31
C LYS A 127 1.00 4.25 -21.48
N ALA A 128 0.70 2.95 -21.56
CA ALA A 128 1.09 2.10 -22.67
C ALA A 128 0.52 2.61 -23.99
N VAL A 129 -0.78 2.94 -24.03
CA VAL A 129 -1.41 3.54 -25.21
C VAL A 129 -0.74 4.85 -25.61
N SER A 130 -0.45 5.75 -24.65
CA SER A 130 0.23 7.02 -24.92
C SER A 130 1.60 6.81 -25.57
N VAL A 131 2.38 5.84 -25.10
CA VAL A 131 3.67 5.46 -25.70
C VAL A 131 3.47 4.97 -27.15
N LEU A 132 2.53 4.05 -27.38
CA LEU A 132 2.27 3.52 -28.73
C LEU A 132 1.79 4.58 -29.72
N VAL A 133 0.89 5.46 -29.29
CA VAL A 133 0.35 6.55 -30.11
C VAL A 133 1.40 7.64 -30.35
N GLY A 134 2.17 7.99 -29.32
CA GLY A 134 3.25 8.99 -29.41
C GLY A 134 4.34 8.61 -30.43
N HIS A 135 4.58 7.31 -30.60
CA HIS A 135 5.50 6.77 -31.62
C HIS A 135 4.83 6.43 -32.96
N GLY A 136 3.53 6.70 -33.10
CA GLY A 136 2.77 6.47 -34.33
C GLY A 136 2.60 4.98 -34.69
N LEU A 137 2.61 4.09 -33.70
CA LEU A 137 2.30 2.67 -33.91
C LEU A 137 0.79 2.41 -33.98
N ALA A 138 0.00 3.31 -33.39
CA ALA A 138 -1.45 3.34 -33.48
C ALA A 138 -1.98 4.78 -33.46
N ASP A 139 -3.20 4.96 -33.96
CA ASP A 139 -3.86 6.27 -34.02
C ASP A 139 -4.54 6.63 -32.69
N ASP A 140 -5.11 5.63 -32.01
CA ASP A 140 -5.84 5.82 -30.76
C ASP A 140 -5.91 4.53 -29.91
N ALA A 141 -6.48 4.65 -28.71
CA ALA A 141 -6.65 3.54 -27.77
C ALA A 141 -7.51 2.38 -28.33
N ALA A 142 -8.53 2.70 -29.14
CA ALA A 142 -9.44 1.70 -29.69
C ALA A 142 -8.72 0.83 -30.74
N GLN A 143 -7.89 1.45 -31.58
CA GLN A 143 -7.06 0.76 -32.55
C GLN A 143 -6.01 -0.12 -31.86
N VAL A 144 -5.39 0.33 -30.77
CA VAL A 144 -4.47 -0.52 -29.98
C VAL A 144 -5.22 -1.72 -29.43
N ALA A 145 -6.38 -1.52 -28.79
CA ALA A 145 -7.17 -2.61 -28.20
C ALA A 145 -7.64 -3.64 -29.25
N ASP A 146 -8.13 -3.18 -30.40
CA ASP A 146 -8.59 -4.05 -31.49
C ASP A 146 -7.46 -4.93 -32.05
N ARG A 147 -6.29 -4.34 -32.29
CA ARG A 147 -5.11 -5.09 -32.75
C ARG A 147 -4.56 -6.04 -31.67
N ALA A 148 -4.60 -5.63 -30.40
CA ALA A 148 -4.15 -6.40 -29.26
C ALA A 148 -5.05 -7.62 -28.95
N ALA A 149 -6.33 -7.59 -29.36
CA ALA A 149 -7.32 -8.62 -29.04
C ALA A 149 -6.93 -10.04 -29.45
N ARG A 150 -6.05 -10.18 -30.46
CA ARG A 150 -5.54 -11.49 -30.94
C ARG A 150 -4.37 -12.01 -30.13
N TYR A 151 -3.80 -11.19 -29.25
CA TYR A 151 -2.54 -11.44 -28.57
C TYR A 151 -2.65 -11.27 -27.05
N LEU A 152 -3.86 -11.41 -26.50
CA LEU A 152 -4.14 -11.18 -25.08
C LEU A 152 -3.24 -11.98 -24.14
N ASP A 153 -2.85 -13.19 -24.52
CA ASP A 153 -2.02 -14.08 -23.70
C ASP A 153 -0.51 -13.99 -24.03
N HIS A 154 -0.11 -13.07 -24.91
CA HIS A 154 1.31 -12.81 -25.21
C HIS A 154 1.94 -11.88 -24.16
N PRO A 155 3.29 -11.89 -24.04
CA PRO A 155 3.99 -10.99 -23.12
C PRO A 155 3.67 -9.52 -23.39
N ALA A 156 3.30 -8.78 -22.35
CA ALA A 156 2.88 -7.37 -22.46
C ALA A 156 3.93 -6.47 -23.13
N GLU A 157 5.22 -6.71 -22.85
CA GLU A 157 6.36 -5.99 -23.43
C GLU A 157 6.44 -6.09 -24.97
N ASN A 158 5.85 -7.14 -25.56
CA ASN A 158 5.84 -7.35 -27.00
C ASN A 158 4.67 -6.65 -27.70
N LEU A 159 3.75 -6.02 -26.95
CA LEU A 159 2.59 -5.32 -27.52
C LEU A 159 2.96 -4.39 -28.71
N PRO A 160 4.02 -3.57 -28.66
CA PRO A 160 4.40 -2.69 -29.77
C PRO A 160 4.70 -3.45 -31.06
N ARG A 161 5.37 -4.61 -30.97
CA ARG A 161 5.64 -5.50 -32.10
C ARG A 161 4.36 -6.13 -32.65
N LEU A 162 3.45 -6.51 -31.75
CA LEU A 162 2.22 -7.24 -32.09
C LEU A 162 1.18 -6.36 -32.79
N VAL A 163 1.13 -5.07 -32.48
CA VAL A 163 0.18 -4.11 -33.10
C VAL A 163 0.76 -3.29 -34.25
N SER A 164 2.05 -3.47 -34.53
CA SER A 164 2.77 -2.81 -35.62
C SER A 164 2.35 -3.33 -37.00
N HIS A 165 2.46 -2.48 -38.02
CA HIS A 165 2.20 -2.85 -39.42
C HIS A 165 3.51 -2.90 -40.23
N LYS A 166 3.42 -3.42 -41.47
CA LYS A 166 4.57 -3.59 -42.36
C LYS A 166 5.26 -2.23 -42.58
N GLY A 167 6.51 -2.08 -42.13
CA GLY A 167 7.30 -0.84 -42.27
C GLY A 167 7.69 -0.14 -40.97
N THR A 168 7.15 -0.55 -39.80
CA THR A 168 7.47 0.07 -38.49
C THR A 168 8.44 -0.74 -37.62
N GLY A 169 9.17 -1.71 -38.20
CA GLY A 169 9.95 -2.71 -37.46
C GLY A 169 10.99 -2.13 -36.49
N GLU A 170 11.88 -1.25 -36.95
CA GLU A 170 12.91 -0.63 -36.08
C GLU A 170 12.30 0.23 -34.97
N ARG A 171 11.22 0.96 -35.29
CA ARG A 171 10.49 1.78 -34.32
C ARG A 171 9.79 0.91 -33.26
N ALA A 172 9.21 -0.23 -33.66
CA ALA A 172 8.58 -1.16 -32.75
C ALA A 172 9.56 -1.72 -31.70
N GLU A 173 10.82 -1.93 -32.07
CA GLU A 173 11.85 -2.41 -31.14
C GLU A 173 12.31 -1.35 -30.13
N GLU A 174 12.35 -0.09 -30.55
CA GLU A 174 12.56 1.04 -29.63
C GLU A 174 11.40 1.14 -28.62
N VAL A 175 10.17 1.07 -29.11
CA VAL A 175 8.97 1.15 -28.27
C VAL A 175 8.84 -0.05 -27.34
N CYS A 176 9.26 -1.26 -27.74
CA CYS A 176 9.34 -2.41 -26.84
C CYS A 176 10.29 -2.17 -25.66
N ARG A 177 11.43 -1.51 -25.88
CA ARG A 177 12.37 -1.18 -24.78
C ARG A 177 11.79 -0.12 -23.85
N GLU A 178 11.09 0.87 -24.40
CA GLU A 178 10.42 1.90 -23.60
C GLU A 178 9.26 1.32 -22.78
N LEU A 179 8.40 0.53 -23.40
CA LEU A 179 7.31 -0.17 -22.71
C LEU A 179 7.87 -1.13 -21.66
N GLY A 180 8.94 -1.87 -21.95
CA GLY A 180 9.59 -2.75 -20.97
C GLY A 180 10.05 -2.03 -19.70
N ARG A 181 10.54 -0.79 -19.81
CA ARG A 181 10.89 0.05 -18.63
C ARG A 181 9.67 0.57 -17.88
N LEU A 182 8.55 0.77 -18.57
CA LEU A 182 7.29 1.17 -17.95
C LEU A 182 6.66 0.03 -17.15
N LEU A 183 6.88 -1.21 -17.56
CA LEU A 183 6.32 -2.42 -16.95
C LEU A 183 7.22 -3.06 -15.87
N SER A 184 8.46 -2.57 -15.71
CA SER A 184 9.46 -3.07 -14.74
C SER A 184 9.42 -2.30 -13.43
#